data_AF-A0A9D7TJ88-F1
#
_entry.id   AF-A0A9D7TJ88-F1
#
_cell.length_a   1.000
_cell.length_b   1.000
_cell.length_c   1.000
_cell.angle_alpha   90.00
_cell.angle_beta   90.00
_cell.angle_gamma   90.00
#
_symmetry.space_group_name_H-M   'P 1'
#
loop_
_entity.id
_entity.type
_entity.pdbx_description
1 polymer ?
#
loop_
_entity_poly.entity_id
_entity_poly.type
_entity_poly.pdbx_seq_one_letter_code
_entity_poly.pdbx_strand_id
1 'polypeptide(L)'
;MTKSQIGAIAGAVVLFFVLYLGFDTIPPKQKDLEKSRSFNLESTGVTNLIQDAQKKLTQEQISITEALNLDLEKSAKDTLKRIQILKSLSGTWYEMGFPSIAGAYAEDLAFLEKTKEAWSMAGTTYAICVKSAEDAKVKDFCSKRAIKSFENAISIDPENVESRINLAICYVDNPDQGNPMKGILMLRELNSKYPENVSVLNQLGKLALQTNQTDKAIERLETAIKLDPKNQNTICLLASAYKNAGDITKSDEYQKKCIN
;
A
#
# COMPACT_ATOMS: atom_id res chain seq x y z
N MET A 1 16.85 -51.75 -7.85
CA MET A 1 15.74 -51.29 -8.71
C MET A 1 16.18 -51.35 -10.16
N THR A 2 15.35 -51.93 -11.04
CA THR A 2 15.61 -51.88 -12.48
C THR A 2 15.39 -50.46 -13.01
N LYS A 3 16.07 -50.06 -14.10
CA LYS A 3 15.92 -48.72 -14.70
C LYS A 3 14.45 -48.38 -15.01
N SER A 4 13.65 -49.39 -15.33
CA SER A 4 12.21 -49.31 -15.57
C SER A 4 11.42 -48.92 -14.32
N GLN A 5 11.81 -49.41 -13.14
CA GLN A 5 11.16 -49.06 -11.87
C GLN A 5 11.46 -47.62 -11.45
N ILE A 6 12.68 -47.14 -11.70
CA ILE A 6 13.08 -45.75 -11.40
C ILE A 6 12.32 -44.77 -12.31
N GLY A 7 12.17 -45.11 -13.60
CA GLY A 7 11.38 -44.31 -14.54
C GLY A 7 9.90 -44.23 -14.15
N ALA A 8 9.31 -45.33 -13.69
CA ALA A 8 7.92 -45.35 -13.24
C ALA A 8 7.70 -44.49 -11.99
N ILE A 9 8.63 -44.54 -11.02
CA ILE A 9 8.55 -43.72 -9.79
C ILE A 9 8.72 -42.24 -10.12
N ALA A 10 9.69 -41.87 -10.98
CA ALA A 10 9.88 -40.49 -11.39
C ALA A 10 8.65 -39.93 -12.13
N GLY A 11 8.04 -40.73 -13.01
CA GLY A 11 6.80 -40.36 -13.69
C GLY A 11 5.64 -40.15 -12.72
N ALA A 12 5.49 -41.02 -11.72
CA ALA A 12 4.45 -40.89 -10.70
C ALA A 12 4.63 -39.64 -9.81
N VAL A 13 5.87 -39.30 -9.45
CA VAL A 13 6.19 -38.09 -8.67
C VAL A 13 5.89 -36.83 -9.47
N VAL A 14 6.29 -36.77 -10.74
CA VAL A 14 5.97 -35.63 -11.62
C VAL A 14 4.47 -35.49 -11.80
N LEU A 15 3.75 -36.59 -12.04
CA LEU A 15 2.29 -36.58 -12.16
C LEU A 15 1.63 -36.09 -10.86
N PHE A 16 2.12 -36.52 -9.70
CA PHE A 16 1.64 -36.06 -8.41
C PHE A 16 1.83 -34.54 -8.23
N PHE A 17 3.01 -34.00 -8.56
CA PHE A 17 3.24 -32.56 -8.48
C PHE A 17 2.38 -31.77 -9.48
N VAL A 18 2.19 -32.28 -10.70
CA VAL A 18 1.31 -31.64 -11.69
C VAL A 18 -0.14 -31.65 -11.24
N LEU A 19 -0.63 -32.76 -10.68
CA LEU A 19 -2.02 -32.85 -10.22
C LEU A 19 -2.27 -32.06 -8.92
N TYR A 20 -1.29 -32.02 -8.02
CA TYR A 20 -1.43 -31.39 -6.70
C TYR A 20 -1.11 -29.90 -6.71
N LEU A 21 -0.15 -29.45 -7.54
CA LEU A 21 0.25 -28.03 -7.63
C LEU A 21 -0.17 -27.36 -8.95
N GLY A 22 -0.47 -28.13 -10.00
CA GLY A 22 -0.77 -27.58 -11.33
C GLY A 22 -2.24 -27.27 -11.57
N PHE A 23 -3.16 -27.77 -10.74
CA PHE A 23 -4.59 -27.49 -10.85
C PHE A 23 -5.10 -26.77 -9.61
N ASP A 24 -5.86 -25.70 -9.84
CA ASP A 24 -6.54 -24.93 -8.81
C ASP A 24 -7.52 -25.83 -8.05
N THR A 25 -7.22 -26.15 -6.79
CA THR A 25 -7.99 -27.13 -6.00
C THR A 25 -9.32 -26.59 -5.47
N ILE A 26 -9.57 -25.29 -5.66
CA ILE A 26 -10.81 -24.63 -5.21
C ILE A 26 -11.72 -24.43 -6.43
N PRO A 27 -12.91 -25.05 -6.45
CA PRO A 27 -13.87 -24.88 -7.54
C PRO A 27 -14.19 -23.39 -7.78
N PRO A 28 -14.37 -22.93 -9.04
CA PRO A 28 -14.67 -21.53 -9.36
C PRO A 28 -15.87 -20.99 -8.57
N LYS A 29 -16.93 -21.80 -8.45
CA LYS A 29 -18.14 -21.46 -7.69
C LYS A 29 -17.87 -21.24 -6.20
N GLN A 30 -16.89 -21.95 -5.64
CA GLN A 30 -16.48 -21.79 -4.24
C GLN A 30 -15.57 -20.55 -4.08
N LYS A 31 -14.67 -20.27 -5.04
CA LYS A 31 -13.92 -19.00 -5.07
C LYS A 31 -14.84 -17.78 -5.13
N ASP A 32 -15.89 -17.84 -5.96
CA ASP A 32 -16.88 -16.77 -6.07
C ASP A 32 -17.68 -16.62 -4.77
N LEU A 33 -18.02 -17.73 -4.11
CA LEU A 33 -18.71 -17.72 -2.81
C LEU A 33 -17.82 -17.15 -1.70
N GLU A 34 -16.55 -17.53 -1.64
CA GLU A 34 -15.58 -17.01 -0.68
C GLU A 34 -15.30 -15.52 -0.91
N LYS A 35 -15.19 -15.09 -2.17
CA LYS A 35 -15.07 -13.67 -2.56
C LYS A 35 -16.32 -12.85 -2.21
N SER A 36 -17.52 -13.41 -2.39
CA SER A 36 -18.77 -12.74 -1.99
C SER A 36 -18.92 -12.64 -0.47
N ARG A 37 -18.49 -13.68 0.27
CA ARG A 37 -18.48 -13.66 1.73
C ARG A 37 -17.46 -12.66 2.28
N SER A 38 -16.25 -12.64 1.73
CA SER A 38 -15.24 -11.64 2.13
C SER A 38 -15.75 -10.23 1.84
N PHE A 39 -16.34 -9.99 0.66
CA PHE A 39 -16.94 -8.70 0.29
C PHE A 39 -18.07 -8.26 1.25
N ASN A 40 -18.96 -9.18 1.66
CA ASN A 40 -20.05 -8.86 2.60
C ASN A 40 -19.55 -8.60 4.03
N LEU A 41 -18.59 -9.39 4.53
CA LEU A 41 -17.92 -9.15 5.81
C LEU A 41 -17.18 -7.81 5.81
N GLU A 42 -16.55 -7.49 4.68
CA GLU A 42 -15.83 -6.25 4.46
C GLU A 42 -16.78 -5.03 4.40
N SER A 43 -17.91 -5.15 3.70
CA SER A 43 -18.95 -4.12 3.67
C SER A 43 -19.51 -3.84 5.07
N THR A 44 -19.71 -4.89 5.87
CA THR A 44 -20.12 -4.76 7.28
C THR A 44 -19.06 -4.02 8.12
N GLY A 45 -17.77 -4.24 7.81
CA GLY A 45 -16.65 -3.52 8.45
C GLY A 45 -16.66 -2.02 8.17
N VAL A 46 -16.86 -1.61 6.92
CA VAL A 46 -16.93 -0.19 6.54
C VAL A 46 -18.15 0.50 7.15
N THR A 47 -19.31 -0.17 7.19
CA THR A 47 -20.51 0.37 7.85
C THR A 47 -20.26 0.68 9.33
N ASN A 48 -19.58 -0.21 10.06
CA ASN A 48 -19.24 0.03 11.46
C ASN A 48 -18.28 1.21 11.62
N LEU A 49 -17.29 1.35 10.74
CA LEU A 49 -16.38 2.50 10.74
C LEU A 49 -17.14 3.82 10.55
N ILE A 50 -18.11 3.86 9.63
CA ILE A 50 -18.96 5.03 9.40
C ILE A 50 -19.81 5.34 10.63
N GLN A 51 -20.45 4.35 11.25
CA GLN A 51 -21.26 4.55 12.46
C GLN A 51 -20.43 5.09 13.63
N ASP A 52 -19.20 4.59 13.80
CA ASP A 52 -18.30 5.10 14.84
C ASP A 52 -17.80 6.51 14.54
N ALA A 53 -17.59 6.83 13.26
CA ALA A 53 -17.22 8.17 12.84
C ALA A 53 -18.37 9.18 13.05
N GLN A 54 -19.61 8.80 12.74
CA GLN A 54 -20.80 9.65 12.92
C GLN A 54 -20.95 10.17 14.36
N LYS A 55 -20.52 9.41 15.37
CA LYS A 55 -20.52 9.82 16.79
C LYS A 55 -19.57 11.01 17.07
N LYS A 56 -18.63 11.28 16.17
CA LYS A 56 -17.59 12.32 16.30
C LYS A 56 -17.82 13.52 15.38
N LEU A 57 -18.72 13.39 14.40
CA LEU A 57 -18.99 14.43 13.40
C LEU A 57 -19.95 15.49 13.91
N THR A 58 -19.86 16.69 13.36
CA THR A 58 -20.89 17.73 13.54
C THR A 58 -22.15 17.40 12.73
N GLN A 59 -23.28 18.00 13.10
CA GLN A 59 -24.53 17.80 12.36
C GLN A 59 -24.42 18.21 10.87
N GLU A 60 -23.63 19.25 10.60
CA GLU A 60 -23.33 19.69 9.22
C GLU A 60 -22.55 18.62 8.45
N GLN A 61 -21.49 18.08 9.04
CA GLN A 61 -20.68 17.02 8.44
C GLN A 61 -21.50 15.74 8.19
N ILE A 62 -22.35 15.36 9.14
CA ILE A 62 -23.30 14.24 9.00
C ILE A 62 -24.20 14.49 7.78
N SER A 63 -24.83 15.66 7.72
CA SER A 63 -25.76 16.02 6.64
C SER A 63 -25.08 15.99 5.26
N ILE A 64 -23.83 16.44 5.16
CA ILE A 64 -23.04 16.37 3.92
C ILE A 64 -22.82 14.92 3.50
N THR A 65 -22.36 14.06 4.42
CA THR A 65 -22.08 12.64 4.10
C THR A 65 -23.36 11.86 3.76
N GLU A 66 -24.48 12.15 4.42
CA GLU A 66 -25.78 11.53 4.13
C GLU A 66 -26.31 11.95 2.75
N ALA A 67 -26.22 13.24 2.42
CA ALA A 67 -26.63 13.74 1.11
C ALA A 67 -25.83 13.08 -0.02
N LEU A 68 -24.51 12.97 0.12
CA LEU A 68 -23.64 12.30 -0.85
C LEU A 68 -23.96 10.81 -0.99
N ASN A 69 -24.22 10.10 0.11
CA ASN A 69 -24.61 8.69 0.06
C ASN A 69 -25.97 8.50 -0.62
N LEU A 70 -26.95 9.36 -0.33
CA LEU A 70 -28.26 9.32 -0.99
C LEU A 70 -28.13 9.56 -2.51
N ASP A 71 -27.27 10.49 -2.91
CA ASP A 71 -27.00 10.74 -4.33
C ASP A 71 -26.29 9.55 -4.99
N LEU A 72 -25.39 8.86 -4.27
CA LEU A 72 -24.73 7.65 -4.76
C LEU A 72 -25.73 6.52 -5.03
N GLU A 73 -26.68 6.32 -4.12
CA GLU A 73 -27.76 5.33 -4.25
C GLU A 73 -28.67 5.62 -5.46
N LYS A 74 -29.10 6.88 -5.61
CA LYS A 74 -29.92 7.33 -6.74
C LYS A 74 -29.21 7.18 -8.08
N SER A 75 -27.89 7.18 -8.08
CA SER A 75 -27.06 7.11 -9.29
C SER A 75 -26.68 5.68 -9.68
N ALA A 76 -27.36 4.65 -9.17
CA ALA A 76 -27.00 3.23 -9.38
C ALA A 76 -26.71 2.82 -10.83
N LYS A 77 -27.41 3.42 -11.81
CA LYS A 77 -27.24 3.12 -13.25
C LYS A 77 -26.27 4.06 -13.98
N ASP A 78 -25.87 5.17 -13.36
CA ASP A 78 -25.03 6.20 -13.97
C ASP A 78 -23.59 6.09 -13.43
N THR A 79 -22.73 5.46 -14.22
CA THR A 79 -21.33 5.21 -13.81
C THR A 79 -20.54 6.50 -13.66
N LEU A 80 -20.75 7.50 -14.52
CA LEU A 80 -20.01 8.76 -14.47
C LEU A 80 -20.38 9.57 -13.23
N LYS A 81 -21.68 9.65 -12.92
CA LYS A 81 -22.15 10.33 -11.72
C LYS A 81 -21.69 9.62 -10.45
N ARG A 82 -21.66 8.28 -10.44
CA ARG A 82 -21.10 7.51 -9.32
C ARG A 82 -19.63 7.79 -9.09
N ILE A 83 -18.82 7.84 -10.15
CA ILE A 83 -17.39 8.20 -10.07
C ILE A 83 -17.20 9.57 -9.40
N GLN A 84 -17.98 10.58 -9.83
CA GLN A 84 -17.91 11.93 -9.25
C GLN A 84 -18.28 11.92 -7.76
N ILE A 85 -19.35 11.22 -7.39
CA ILE A 85 -19.82 11.16 -6.00
C ILE A 85 -18.83 10.39 -5.10
N LEU A 86 -18.28 9.27 -5.57
CA LEU A 86 -17.27 8.50 -4.83
C LEU A 86 -15.99 9.31 -4.60
N LYS A 87 -15.58 10.10 -5.59
CA LYS A 87 -14.46 11.04 -5.44
C LYS A 87 -14.76 12.09 -4.37
N SER A 88 -15.96 12.68 -4.37
CA SER A 88 -16.38 13.62 -3.32
C SER A 88 -16.41 12.96 -1.95
N LEU A 89 -17.04 11.78 -1.81
CA LEU A 89 -17.09 11.03 -0.55
C LEU A 89 -15.69 10.71 -0.02
N SER A 90 -14.81 10.19 -0.88
CA SER A 90 -13.42 9.92 -0.50
C SER A 90 -12.71 11.17 -0.01
N GLY A 91 -12.82 12.29 -0.72
CA GLY A 91 -12.20 13.56 -0.33
C GLY A 91 -12.75 14.10 0.99
N THR A 92 -14.07 14.14 1.13
CA THR A 92 -14.76 14.61 2.34
C THR A 92 -14.35 13.80 3.57
N TRP A 93 -14.35 12.47 3.48
CA TRP A 93 -13.93 11.62 4.61
C TRP A 93 -12.44 11.77 4.94
N TYR A 94 -11.60 12.00 3.93
CA TYR A 94 -10.17 12.25 4.13
C TYR A 94 -9.94 13.57 4.87
N GLU A 95 -10.59 14.65 4.45
CA GLU A 95 -10.52 15.97 5.07
C GLU A 95 -11.04 15.97 6.51
N MET A 96 -12.06 15.16 6.80
CA MET A 96 -12.58 14.96 8.16
C MET A 96 -11.67 14.10 9.05
N GLY A 97 -10.55 13.57 8.52
CA GLY A 97 -9.59 12.79 9.29
C GLY A 97 -9.94 11.30 9.44
N PHE A 98 -10.75 10.75 8.53
CA PHE A 98 -11.14 9.34 8.52
C PHE A 98 -10.59 8.59 7.29
N PRO A 99 -9.26 8.38 7.21
CA PRO A 99 -8.62 7.76 6.04
C PRO A 99 -9.05 6.31 5.80
N SER A 100 -9.52 5.58 6.81
CA SER A 100 -10.06 4.22 6.63
C SER A 100 -11.34 4.20 5.79
N ILE A 101 -12.22 5.19 5.99
CA ILE A 101 -13.48 5.34 5.26
C ILE A 101 -13.21 5.98 3.90
N ALA A 102 -12.35 7.00 3.85
CA ALA A 102 -11.91 7.61 2.60
C ALA A 102 -11.31 6.56 1.65
N GLY A 103 -10.45 5.68 2.18
CA GLY A 103 -9.85 4.59 1.42
C GLY A 103 -10.90 3.63 0.84
N ALA A 104 -11.98 3.35 1.56
CA ALA A 104 -13.06 2.48 1.06
C ALA A 104 -13.78 3.09 -0.14
N TYR A 105 -14.12 4.38 -0.09
CA TYR A 105 -14.71 5.06 -1.25
C TYR A 105 -13.73 5.23 -2.41
N ALA A 106 -12.43 5.44 -2.12
CA ALA A 106 -11.38 5.44 -3.14
C ALA A 106 -11.21 4.06 -3.81
N GLU A 107 -11.38 2.98 -3.07
CA GLU A 107 -11.34 1.62 -3.59
C GLU A 107 -12.55 1.32 -4.48
N ASP A 108 -13.75 1.70 -4.04
CA ASP A 108 -14.97 1.61 -4.86
C ASP A 108 -14.83 2.41 -6.17
N LEU A 109 -14.22 3.60 -6.09
CA LEU A 109 -13.87 4.40 -7.26
C LEU A 109 -12.89 3.64 -8.17
N ALA A 110 -11.86 3.02 -7.61
CA ALA A 110 -10.87 2.24 -8.36
C ALA A 110 -11.47 1.03 -9.08
N PHE A 111 -12.49 0.38 -8.51
CA PHE A 111 -13.23 -0.68 -9.19
C PHE A 111 -14.01 -0.18 -10.43
N LEU A 112 -14.47 1.07 -10.42
CA LEU A 112 -15.17 1.68 -11.56
C LEU A 112 -14.18 2.18 -12.63
N GLU A 113 -13.14 2.91 -12.23
CA GLU A 113 -12.19 3.52 -13.16
C GLU A 113 -11.20 2.49 -13.73
N LYS A 114 -10.82 1.48 -12.95
CA LYS A 114 -9.87 0.43 -13.35
C LYS A 114 -8.54 0.98 -13.88
N THR A 115 -8.09 2.10 -13.32
CA THR A 115 -6.81 2.73 -13.65
C THR A 115 -5.79 2.46 -12.55
N LYS A 116 -4.50 2.45 -12.90
CA LYS A 116 -3.43 2.33 -11.90
C LYS A 116 -3.44 3.50 -10.91
N GLU A 117 -3.85 4.69 -11.37
CA GLU A 117 -3.93 5.90 -10.57
C GLU A 117 -4.99 5.75 -9.49
N ALA A 118 -6.19 5.27 -9.84
CA ALA A 118 -7.26 5.07 -8.87
C ALA A 118 -6.89 4.03 -7.81
N TRP A 119 -6.29 2.91 -8.23
CA TRP A 119 -5.79 1.89 -7.30
C TRP A 119 -4.65 2.40 -6.42
N SER A 120 -3.74 3.20 -6.98
CA SER A 120 -2.64 3.80 -6.20
C SER A 120 -3.14 4.85 -5.21
N MET A 121 -4.16 5.63 -5.56
CA MET A 121 -4.83 6.56 -4.64
C MET A 121 -5.48 5.80 -3.49
N ALA A 122 -6.26 4.75 -3.77
CA ALA A 122 -6.86 3.90 -2.73
C ALA A 122 -5.79 3.31 -1.80
N GLY A 123 -4.73 2.73 -2.38
CA GLY A 123 -3.61 2.16 -1.63
C GLY A 123 -2.90 3.18 -0.74
N THR A 124 -2.67 4.38 -1.26
CA THR A 124 -2.02 5.47 -0.51
C THR A 124 -2.89 5.96 0.63
N THR A 125 -4.20 6.14 0.41
CA THR A 125 -5.15 6.54 1.45
C THR A 125 -5.21 5.51 2.58
N TYR A 126 -5.21 4.22 2.24
CA TYR A 126 -5.12 3.15 3.24
C TYR A 126 -3.77 3.11 3.95
N ALA A 127 -2.65 3.37 3.25
CA ALA A 127 -1.34 3.46 3.89
C ALA A 127 -1.26 4.62 4.89
N ILE A 128 -1.95 5.74 4.62
CA ILE A 128 -2.12 6.83 5.58
C ILE A 128 -2.92 6.35 6.80
N CYS A 129 -4.03 5.62 6.58
CA CYS A 129 -4.78 5.01 7.68
C CYS A 129 -3.91 4.12 8.56
N VAL A 130 -3.03 3.28 7.99
CA VAL A 130 -2.13 2.42 8.79
C VAL A 130 -1.25 3.25 9.74
N LYS A 131 -0.75 4.40 9.28
CA LYS A 131 0.12 5.28 10.06
C LYS A 131 -0.63 6.06 11.14
N SER A 132 -1.88 6.45 10.89
CA SER A 132 -2.65 7.31 11.80
C SER A 132 -3.62 6.55 12.70
N ALA A 133 -4.00 5.32 12.37
CA ALA A 133 -4.95 4.54 13.17
C ALA A 133 -4.33 4.18 14.53
N GLU A 134 -5.13 4.17 15.59
CA GLU A 134 -4.72 3.71 16.92
C GLU A 134 -5.15 2.26 17.15
N ASP A 135 -6.35 1.91 16.68
CA ASP A 135 -6.93 0.59 16.81
C ASP A 135 -6.23 -0.44 15.91
N ALA A 136 -5.82 -1.57 16.50
CA ALA A 136 -5.08 -2.62 15.81
C ALA A 136 -5.89 -3.32 14.71
N LYS A 137 -7.21 -3.47 14.87
CA LYS A 137 -8.09 -4.06 13.84
C LYS A 137 -8.24 -3.11 12.66
N VAL A 138 -8.34 -1.80 12.92
CA VAL A 138 -8.37 -0.78 11.86
C VAL A 138 -7.04 -0.76 11.10
N LYS A 139 -5.89 -0.86 11.81
CA LYS A 139 -4.58 -1.00 11.16
C LYS A 139 -4.51 -2.23 10.27
N ASP A 140 -4.92 -3.40 10.77
CA ASP A 140 -4.94 -4.65 9.99
C ASP A 140 -5.85 -4.53 8.76
N PHE A 141 -7.06 -3.99 8.93
CA PHE A 141 -7.99 -3.71 7.83
C PHE A 141 -7.35 -2.81 6.76
N CYS A 142 -6.81 -1.66 7.16
CA CYS A 142 -6.19 -0.72 6.24
C CYS A 142 -4.93 -1.28 5.58
N SER A 143 -4.10 -2.04 6.30
CA SER A 143 -2.88 -2.63 5.75
C SER A 143 -3.20 -3.64 4.65
N LYS A 144 -4.14 -4.56 4.89
CA LYS A 144 -4.57 -5.56 3.89
C LYS A 144 -5.13 -4.89 2.64
N ARG A 145 -5.93 -3.84 2.82
CA ARG A 145 -6.50 -3.04 1.72
C ARG A 145 -5.45 -2.26 0.94
N ALA A 146 -4.47 -1.66 1.62
CA ALA A 146 -3.37 -0.96 0.98
C ALA A 146 -2.57 -1.90 0.08
N ILE A 147 -2.18 -3.07 0.61
CA ILE A 147 -1.46 -4.11 -0.13
C ILE A 147 -2.23 -4.51 -1.39
N LYS A 148 -3.51 -4.90 -1.23
CA LYS A 148 -4.35 -5.34 -2.35
C LYS A 148 -4.55 -4.25 -3.40
N SER A 149 -4.68 -3.00 -2.97
CA SER A 149 -4.82 -1.86 -3.88
C SER A 149 -3.54 -1.63 -4.70
N PHE A 150 -2.36 -1.70 -4.08
CA PHE A 150 -1.11 -1.60 -4.82
C PHE A 150 -0.86 -2.82 -5.72
N GLU A 151 -1.24 -4.03 -5.30
CA GLU A 151 -1.21 -5.22 -6.16
C GLU A 151 -2.09 -5.03 -7.40
N ASN A 152 -3.30 -4.48 -7.25
CA ASN A 152 -4.15 -4.14 -8.39
C ASN A 152 -3.52 -3.07 -9.29
N ALA A 153 -2.91 -2.02 -8.72
CA ALA A 153 -2.20 -1.01 -9.50
C ALA A 153 -1.05 -1.61 -10.32
N ILE A 154 -0.24 -2.48 -9.71
CA ILE A 154 0.88 -3.19 -10.36
C ILE A 154 0.36 -4.16 -11.43
N SER A 155 -0.80 -4.79 -11.23
CA SER A 155 -1.39 -5.67 -12.25
C SER A 155 -1.80 -4.93 -13.52
N ILE A 156 -2.10 -3.62 -13.41
CA ILE A 156 -2.45 -2.76 -14.54
C ILE A 156 -1.19 -2.21 -15.21
N ASP A 157 -0.19 -1.78 -14.42
CA ASP A 157 1.09 -1.27 -14.91
C ASP A 157 2.27 -1.88 -14.13
N PRO A 158 2.79 -3.03 -14.57
CA PRO A 158 3.87 -3.74 -13.88
C PRO A 158 5.21 -3.00 -13.84
N GLU A 159 5.42 -2.04 -14.76
CA GLU A 159 6.64 -1.24 -14.83
C GLU A 159 6.54 0.02 -13.94
N ASN A 160 5.40 0.25 -13.29
CA ASN A 160 5.24 1.32 -12.34
C ASN A 160 6.09 1.11 -11.08
N VAL A 161 7.26 1.75 -11.05
CA VAL A 161 8.18 1.68 -9.92
C VAL A 161 7.55 2.21 -8.64
N GLU A 162 6.74 3.27 -8.73
CA GLU A 162 6.13 3.93 -7.57
C GLU A 162 5.11 3.01 -6.86
N SER A 163 4.23 2.32 -7.59
CA SER A 163 3.30 1.34 -7.00
C SER A 163 4.05 0.18 -6.34
N ARG A 164 5.17 -0.27 -6.92
CA ARG A 164 6.03 -1.32 -6.33
C ARG A 164 6.74 -0.85 -5.07
N ILE A 165 7.22 0.39 -5.04
CA ILE A 165 7.80 1.03 -3.84
C ILE A 165 6.75 1.08 -2.74
N ASN A 166 5.55 1.58 -3.05
CA ASN A 166 4.49 1.72 -2.05
C ASN A 166 4.02 0.37 -1.49
N LEU A 167 3.93 -0.67 -2.32
CA LEU A 167 3.68 -2.04 -1.84
C LEU A 167 4.80 -2.54 -0.92
N ALA A 168 6.07 -2.28 -1.28
CA ALA A 168 7.19 -2.67 -0.44
C ALA A 168 7.18 -1.94 0.91
N ILE A 169 6.82 -0.66 0.93
CA ILE A 169 6.62 0.13 2.16
C ILE A 169 5.52 -0.49 3.03
N CYS A 170 4.40 -0.92 2.45
CA CYS A 170 3.34 -1.60 3.22
C CYS A 170 3.87 -2.85 3.94
N TYR A 171 4.70 -3.66 3.28
CA TYR A 171 5.31 -4.84 3.91
C TYR A 171 6.41 -4.51 4.92
N VAL A 172 7.02 -3.32 4.85
CA VAL A 172 8.01 -2.87 5.84
C VAL A 172 7.33 -2.28 7.07
N ASP A 173 6.37 -1.38 6.88
CA ASP A 173 5.74 -0.60 7.95
C ASP A 173 4.70 -1.44 8.72
N ASN A 174 4.05 -2.42 8.07
CA ASN A 174 3.10 -3.32 8.72
C ASN A 174 3.27 -4.78 8.24
N PRO A 175 4.37 -5.43 8.65
CA PRO A 175 4.70 -6.77 8.19
C PRO A 175 3.78 -7.84 8.77
N ASP A 176 3.39 -8.80 7.93
CA ASP A 176 2.78 -10.04 8.40
C ASP A 176 3.73 -10.74 9.40
N GLN A 177 3.20 -11.09 10.57
CA GLN A 177 3.95 -11.78 11.64
C GLN A 177 5.18 -11.00 12.17
N GLY A 178 5.26 -9.69 11.90
CA GLY A 178 6.39 -8.87 12.38
C GLY A 178 7.66 -8.97 11.53
N ASN A 179 7.63 -9.64 10.36
CA ASN A 179 8.81 -9.80 9.50
C ASN A 179 8.82 -8.86 8.27
N PRO A 180 9.61 -7.76 8.28
CA PRO A 180 9.67 -6.79 7.18
C PRO A 180 10.48 -7.26 5.97
N MET A 181 11.05 -8.49 6.00
CA MET A 181 11.99 -8.95 4.98
C MET A 181 11.39 -8.98 3.58
N LYS A 182 10.09 -9.25 3.44
CA LYS A 182 9.40 -9.22 2.14
C LYS A 182 9.54 -7.84 1.49
N GLY A 183 9.20 -6.78 2.20
CA GLY A 183 9.31 -5.41 1.69
C GLY A 183 10.76 -4.97 1.46
N ILE A 184 11.68 -5.36 2.34
CA ILE A 184 13.11 -5.08 2.18
C ILE A 184 13.67 -5.73 0.90
N LEU A 185 13.34 -7.00 0.64
CA LEU A 185 13.78 -7.70 -0.57
C LEU A 185 13.21 -7.05 -1.83
N MET A 186 11.95 -6.61 -1.81
CA MET A 186 11.34 -5.86 -2.91
C MET A 186 12.08 -4.54 -3.19
N LEU A 187 12.41 -3.76 -2.16
CA LEU A 187 13.17 -2.51 -2.34
C LEU A 187 14.59 -2.77 -2.87
N ARG A 188 15.24 -3.86 -2.44
CA ARG A 188 16.56 -4.26 -2.96
C ARG A 188 16.50 -4.67 -4.44
N GLU A 189 15.48 -5.42 -4.83
CA GLU A 189 15.24 -5.78 -6.23
C GLU A 189 15.01 -4.53 -7.08
N LEU A 190 14.15 -3.62 -6.60
CA LEU A 190 13.91 -2.32 -7.25
C LEU A 190 15.20 -1.52 -7.41
N ASN A 191 16.05 -1.47 -6.38
CA ASN A 191 17.34 -0.77 -6.46
C ASN A 191 18.30 -1.43 -7.44
N SER A 192 18.23 -2.75 -7.61
CA SER A 192 19.05 -3.45 -8.62
C SER A 192 18.60 -3.15 -10.04
N LYS A 193 17.29 -2.97 -10.26
CA LYS A 193 16.72 -2.65 -11.59
C LYS A 193 16.79 -1.15 -11.90
N TYR A 194 16.65 -0.30 -10.88
CA TYR A 194 16.59 1.16 -10.98
C TYR A 194 17.55 1.81 -9.95
N PRO A 195 18.87 1.68 -10.13
CA PRO A 195 19.87 2.13 -9.15
C PRO A 195 19.90 3.65 -8.94
N GLU A 196 19.38 4.42 -9.89
CA GLU A 196 19.29 5.89 -9.82
C GLU A 196 17.87 6.39 -9.49
N ASN A 197 16.99 5.51 -9.01
CA ASN A 197 15.67 5.95 -8.58
C ASN A 197 15.74 6.58 -7.18
N VAL A 198 15.51 7.89 -7.11
CA VAL A 198 15.56 8.69 -5.87
C VAL A 198 14.62 8.14 -4.80
N SER A 199 13.39 7.75 -5.15
CA SER A 199 12.43 7.19 -4.19
C SER A 199 12.93 5.87 -3.59
N VAL A 200 13.50 4.97 -4.39
CA VAL A 200 14.08 3.71 -3.89
C VAL A 200 15.26 3.97 -2.96
N LEU A 201 16.19 4.84 -3.37
CA LEU A 201 17.36 5.20 -2.56
C LEU A 201 16.94 5.82 -1.21
N ASN A 202 15.91 6.65 -1.22
CA ASN A 202 15.33 7.24 -0.02
C ASN A 202 14.73 6.18 0.92
N GLN A 203 13.95 5.22 0.40
CA GLN A 203 13.38 4.16 1.24
C GLN A 203 14.46 3.26 1.84
N LEU A 204 15.47 2.86 1.05
CA LEU A 204 16.60 2.07 1.56
C LEU A 204 17.47 2.87 2.55
N GLY A 205 17.66 4.17 2.31
CA GLY A 205 18.34 5.08 3.24
C GLY A 205 17.60 5.20 4.57
N LYS A 206 16.29 5.41 4.54
CA LYS A 206 15.42 5.43 5.73
C LYS A 206 15.52 4.12 6.52
N LEU A 207 15.44 2.96 5.85
CA LEU A 207 15.60 1.65 6.47
C LEU A 207 16.99 1.45 7.10
N ALA A 208 18.03 1.93 6.43
CA ALA A 208 19.38 1.91 6.97
C ALA A 208 19.49 2.75 8.25
N LEU A 209 18.86 3.92 8.32
CA LEU A 209 18.79 4.72 9.56
C LEU A 209 18.05 4.00 10.68
N GLN A 210 16.91 3.37 10.38
CA GLN A 210 16.12 2.62 11.38
C GLN A 210 16.88 1.41 11.95
N THR A 211 17.84 0.87 11.20
CA THR A 211 18.67 -0.27 11.61
C THR A 211 20.09 0.12 12.03
N ASN A 212 20.32 1.40 12.33
CA ASN A 212 21.61 1.97 12.74
C ASN A 212 22.76 1.73 11.74
N GLN A 213 22.46 1.48 10.47
CA GLN A 213 23.42 1.38 9.38
C GLN A 213 23.67 2.77 8.78
N THR A 214 24.12 3.72 9.60
CA THR A 214 24.21 5.14 9.25
C THR A 214 25.09 5.41 8.03
N ASP A 215 26.25 4.75 7.91
CA ASP A 215 27.15 4.94 6.76
C ASP A 215 26.48 4.58 5.43
N LYS A 216 25.76 3.46 5.42
CA LYS A 216 24.97 2.99 4.27
C LYS A 216 23.82 3.92 3.94
N ALA A 217 23.22 4.56 4.95
CA ALA A 217 22.19 5.56 4.75
C ALA A 217 22.78 6.79 4.05
N ILE A 218 23.88 7.33 4.57
CA ILE A 218 24.57 8.50 4.00
C ILE A 218 24.95 8.23 2.54
N GLU A 219 25.61 7.10 2.24
CA GLU A 219 26.00 6.73 0.87
C GLU A 219 24.83 6.77 -0.13
N ARG A 220 23.70 6.16 0.23
CA ARG A 220 22.50 6.11 -0.62
C ARG A 220 21.86 7.48 -0.78
N LEU A 221 21.73 8.22 0.32
CA LEU A 221 21.07 9.52 0.34
C LEU A 221 21.93 10.60 -0.33
N GLU A 222 23.26 10.51 -0.25
CA GLU A 222 24.17 11.37 -1.03
C GLU A 222 24.09 11.10 -2.53
N THR A 223 23.81 9.85 -2.92
CA THR A 223 23.50 9.53 -4.32
C THR A 223 22.16 10.13 -4.72
N ALA A 224 21.13 9.97 -3.87
CA ALA A 224 19.79 10.50 -4.12
C ALA A 224 19.78 12.04 -4.24
N ILE A 225 20.53 12.78 -3.41
CA ILE A 225 20.55 14.25 -3.46
C ILE A 225 21.32 14.78 -4.67
N LYS A 226 22.27 14.03 -5.23
CA LYS A 226 22.93 14.39 -6.50
C LYS A 226 21.97 14.25 -7.67
N LEU A 227 21.10 13.24 -7.64
CA LEU A 227 20.11 12.98 -8.68
C LEU A 227 18.95 13.97 -8.64
N ASP A 228 18.45 14.30 -7.44
CA ASP A 228 17.44 15.33 -7.22
C ASP A 228 17.81 16.23 -6.03
N PRO A 229 18.52 17.35 -6.28
CA PRO A 229 18.97 18.27 -5.24
C PRO A 229 17.85 18.99 -4.48
N LYS A 230 16.61 18.94 -4.98
CA LYS A 230 15.45 19.61 -4.36
C LYS A 230 14.53 18.62 -3.65
N ASN A 231 14.88 17.34 -3.62
CA ASN A 231 14.06 16.33 -2.96
C ASN A 231 14.03 16.54 -1.45
N GLN A 232 12.94 17.10 -0.94
CA GLN A 232 12.83 17.44 0.48
C GLN A 232 12.95 16.20 1.39
N ASN A 233 12.42 15.05 0.96
CA ASN A 233 12.56 13.81 1.71
C ASN A 233 14.04 13.38 1.82
N THR A 234 14.79 13.42 0.72
CA THR A 234 16.24 13.14 0.74
C THR A 234 16.99 14.10 1.67
N ILE A 235 16.70 15.40 1.59
CA ILE A 235 17.32 16.44 2.42
C ILE A 235 17.08 16.17 3.91
N CYS A 236 15.83 15.89 4.30
CA CYS A 236 15.47 15.61 5.69
C CYS A 236 16.08 14.29 6.19
N LEU A 237 16.16 13.27 5.33
CA LEU A 237 16.82 12.00 5.66
C LEU A 237 18.33 12.19 5.81
N LEU A 238 18.99 13.03 5.00
CA LEU A 238 20.41 13.37 5.15
C LEU A 238 20.70 14.11 6.46
N ALA A 239 19.85 15.07 6.83
CA ALA A 239 19.97 15.75 8.13
C ALA A 239 19.95 14.73 9.28
N SER A 240 18.99 13.79 9.23
CA SER A 240 18.87 12.71 10.22
C SER A 240 20.08 11.77 10.19
N ALA A 241 20.59 11.44 9.01
CA ALA A 241 21.74 10.56 8.83
C ALA A 241 23.02 11.17 9.40
N TYR A 242 23.31 12.42 9.08
CA TYR A 242 24.48 13.13 9.59
C TYR A 242 24.42 13.37 11.09
N LYS A 243 23.22 13.66 11.62
CA LYS A 243 23.00 13.72 13.06
C LYS A 243 23.34 12.38 13.73
N ASN A 244 22.88 11.26 13.19
CA ASN A 244 23.18 9.92 13.73
C ASN A 244 24.67 9.56 13.61
N ALA A 245 25.38 10.11 12.62
CA ALA A 245 26.83 9.93 12.45
C ALA A 245 27.67 10.84 13.37
N GLY A 246 27.05 11.83 14.02
CA GLY A 246 27.75 12.83 14.83
C GLY A 246 28.38 13.97 14.02
N ASP A 247 28.15 14.05 12.71
CA ASP A 247 28.57 15.17 11.87
C ASP A 247 27.57 16.33 12.00
N ILE A 248 27.75 17.10 13.07
CA ILE A 248 26.84 18.20 13.43
C ILE A 248 26.85 19.30 12.36
N THR A 249 27.99 19.55 11.72
CA THR A 249 28.11 20.61 10.70
C THR A 249 27.23 20.30 9.48
N LYS A 250 27.34 19.09 8.92
CA LYS A 250 26.49 18.70 7.79
C LYS A 250 25.03 18.51 8.22
N SER A 251 24.80 17.98 9.41
CA SER A 251 23.45 17.87 9.98
C SER A 251 22.74 19.23 9.99
N ASP A 252 23.37 20.27 10.55
CA ASP A 252 22.77 21.61 10.64
C ASP A 252 22.54 22.25 9.27
N GLU A 253 23.44 22.00 8.31
CA GLU A 253 23.27 22.45 6.93
C GLU A 253 22.01 21.85 6.29
N TYR A 254 21.87 20.53 6.33
CA TYR A 254 20.72 19.84 5.74
C TYR A 254 19.43 20.07 6.53
N GLN A 255 19.51 20.26 7.85
CA GLN A 255 18.36 20.58 8.70
C GLN A 255 17.73 21.92 8.30
N LYS A 256 18.54 22.95 8.03
CA LYS A 256 18.05 24.25 7.55
C LYS A 256 17.36 24.13 6.19
N LYS A 257 17.87 23.26 5.31
CA LYS A 257 17.28 22.97 4.00
C LYS A 257 16.00 22.15 4.09
N CYS A 258 15.82 21.33 5.13
CA CYS A 258 14.63 20.50 5.32
C CYS A 258 13.40 21.33 5.76
N ILE A 259 13.63 22.41 6.52
CA ILE A 259 12.57 23.26 7.12
C ILE A 259 12.09 24.36 6.16
N ASN A 260 12.93 24.78 5.21
CA ASN A 260 12.62 25.78 4.18
C ASN A 260 12.02 25.13 2.93
#